data_AF-A0A8H3H8Q4-F1
#
_entry.id   AF-A0A8H3H8Q4-F1
#
_cell.length_a   1.000
_cell.length_b   1.000
_cell.length_c   1.000
_cell.angle_alpha   90.00
_cell.angle_beta   90.00
_cell.angle_gamma   90.00
#
_symmetry.space_group_name_H-M   'P 1'
#
loop_
_entity.id
_entity.type
_entity.pdbx_description
1 polymer ?
#
loop_
_entity_poly.entity_id
_entity_poly.type
_entity_poly.pdbx_seq_one_letter_code
_entity_poly.pdbx_strand_id
1 'polypeptide(L)'
;MSDLSYSPEPVSASSRKRKSASSGTTKPVSASSRKRKSASSGTTKVTKKPRGKKLPPDPYETAKGHVKSVLASPASFDLPEDEEEIREMITTIVRYMKSLQGSVSVASLTGGDAPPLKTPKQIQAEVTVLKGLIKRGIEKLMCWKPTCKEGRTKFAFEGVCSDPRVFGTVFGSNGPPNWRTKKYTYPEFEDFVGNVRGQVQYSYLVITSNVSVQYNPNTGEFKVSGNYGQPHSRK
;
A
#
# COMPACT_ATOMS: atom_id res chain seq x y z
N MET A 1 -0.07 70.57 27.45
CA MET A 1 0.83 71.08 26.40
C MET A 1 1.62 69.90 25.86
N SER A 2 1.29 69.54 24.63
CA SER A 2 2.16 68.96 23.59
C SER A 2 2.63 67.51 23.70
N ASP A 3 2.01 66.73 22.81
CA ASP A 3 2.40 65.46 22.21
C ASP A 3 3.90 65.29 21.91
N LEU A 4 4.34 64.02 21.84
CA LEU A 4 5.17 63.52 20.74
C LEU A 4 5.09 61.99 20.66
N SER A 5 4.29 61.54 19.71
CA SER A 5 4.18 60.18 19.21
C SER A 5 5.41 59.82 18.36
N TYR A 6 5.98 58.63 18.56
CA TYR A 6 7.03 58.09 17.72
C TYR A 6 6.51 56.84 17.00
N SER A 7 6.37 56.98 15.69
CA SER A 7 5.92 55.94 14.74
C SER A 7 7.12 55.51 13.90
N PRO A 8 7.53 54.24 13.87
CA PRO A 8 8.57 53.78 12.96
C PRO A 8 7.99 53.31 11.62
N GLU A 9 8.46 53.94 10.53
CA GLU A 9 8.21 53.54 9.14
C GLU A 9 9.02 52.29 8.72
N PRO A 10 8.51 51.49 7.77
CA PRO A 10 9.22 50.33 7.21
C PRO A 10 10.18 50.72 6.07
N VAL A 11 11.46 50.40 6.23
CA VAL A 11 12.49 50.52 5.19
C VAL A 11 12.34 49.45 4.12
N SER A 12 12.34 49.90 2.86
CA SER A 12 12.15 49.13 1.65
C SER A 12 13.39 48.35 1.22
N ALA A 13 13.14 47.26 0.50
CA ALA A 13 14.11 46.36 -0.06
C ALA A 13 14.91 46.99 -1.22
N SER A 14 16.23 46.79 -1.21
CA SER A 14 17.05 46.91 -2.42
C SER A 14 18.24 45.96 -2.35
N SER A 15 18.24 44.91 -3.16
CA SER A 15 19.39 44.04 -3.37
C SER A 15 19.60 43.81 -4.86
N ARG A 16 20.73 44.34 -5.33
CA ARG A 16 21.26 44.30 -6.68
C ARG A 16 21.61 42.86 -7.07
N LYS A 17 21.22 42.43 -8.28
CA LYS A 17 21.85 41.29 -8.96
C LYS A 17 22.14 41.66 -10.42
N ARG A 18 23.38 42.14 -10.66
CA ARG A 18 24.05 42.05 -11.95
C ARG A 18 24.68 40.65 -12.04
N LYS A 19 24.56 39.95 -13.18
CA LYS A 19 25.69 39.44 -13.99
C LYS A 19 25.19 38.56 -15.17
N SER A 20 25.35 39.13 -16.36
CA SER A 20 25.86 38.55 -17.61
C SER A 20 25.20 37.31 -18.21
N ALA A 21 24.46 37.56 -19.30
CA ALA A 21 24.35 36.65 -20.43
C ALA A 21 25.61 36.75 -21.31
N SER A 22 26.10 35.63 -21.81
CA SER A 22 27.10 35.55 -22.88
C SER A 22 26.68 34.43 -23.82
N SER A 23 26.46 34.83 -25.07
CA SER A 23 26.08 34.06 -26.24
C SER A 23 27.25 33.23 -26.78
N GLY A 24 27.01 31.96 -27.07
CA GLY A 24 27.91 31.12 -27.86
C GLY A 24 27.12 30.32 -28.89
N THR A 25 27.19 30.74 -30.15
CA THR A 25 26.75 30.00 -31.34
C THR A 25 27.99 29.61 -32.13
N THR A 26 28.19 28.33 -32.44
CA THR A 26 28.82 27.85 -33.69
C THR A 26 28.72 26.32 -33.83
N LYS A 27 27.86 25.93 -34.78
CA LYS A 27 27.88 24.86 -35.80
C LYS A 27 28.24 23.38 -35.50
N PRO A 28 27.62 22.44 -36.25
CA PRO A 28 27.68 21.00 -36.04
C PRO A 28 28.77 20.30 -36.87
N VAL A 29 29.33 19.21 -36.34
CA VAL A 29 30.23 18.31 -37.09
C VAL A 29 29.78 16.85 -36.92
N SER A 30 29.77 16.15 -38.04
CA SER A 30 29.31 14.79 -38.31
C SER A 30 30.34 13.71 -37.94
N ALA A 31 29.86 12.56 -37.45
CA ALA A 31 30.43 11.21 -37.61
C ALA A 31 29.41 10.21 -37.01
N SER A 32 28.61 9.46 -37.80
CA SER A 32 28.90 8.22 -38.55
C SER A 32 29.14 6.96 -37.70
N SER A 33 28.51 5.87 -38.14
CA SER A 33 28.46 4.47 -37.64
C SER A 33 27.37 4.19 -36.58
N ARG A 34 26.51 3.16 -36.66
CA ARG A 34 26.36 2.04 -37.60
C ARG A 34 24.88 1.61 -37.64
N LYS A 35 24.26 1.68 -38.81
CA LYS A 35 22.99 1.04 -39.14
C LYS A 35 23.30 -0.41 -39.53
N ARG A 36 22.75 -1.40 -38.84
CA ARG A 36 22.61 -2.77 -39.38
C ARG A 36 21.14 -3.14 -39.43
N LYS A 37 20.71 -3.48 -40.64
CA LYS A 37 19.36 -3.93 -41.02
C LYS A 37 19.43 -5.44 -41.28
N SER A 38 18.45 -6.14 -40.69
CA SER A 38 17.81 -7.43 -41.05
C SER A 38 18.65 -8.69 -41.31
N ALA A 39 18.28 -9.77 -40.62
CA ALA A 39 17.98 -11.06 -41.25
C ALA A 39 16.93 -11.81 -40.40
N SER A 40 15.84 -12.20 -41.05
CA SER A 40 14.82 -13.08 -40.51
C SER A 40 15.38 -14.49 -40.33
N SER A 41 15.07 -15.11 -39.20
CA SER A 41 15.14 -16.55 -39.02
C SER A 41 14.03 -16.90 -38.05
N GLY A 42 13.00 -17.56 -38.57
CA GLY A 42 11.85 -18.01 -37.82
C GLY A 42 12.27 -18.93 -36.67
N THR A 43 11.74 -18.65 -35.50
CA THR A 43 11.45 -19.69 -34.52
C THR A 43 10.24 -19.23 -33.76
N THR A 44 9.11 -19.85 -34.09
CA THR A 44 7.85 -19.81 -33.35
C THR A 44 8.13 -20.02 -31.87
N LYS A 45 8.13 -18.94 -31.09
CA LYS A 45 8.06 -19.02 -29.62
C LYS A 45 6.68 -19.52 -29.29
N VAL A 46 6.59 -20.84 -29.12
CA VAL A 46 5.48 -21.52 -28.44
C VAL A 46 5.22 -20.78 -27.14
N THR A 47 4.16 -19.98 -27.12
CA THR A 47 3.58 -19.43 -25.91
C THR A 47 3.09 -20.62 -25.09
N LYS A 48 3.93 -21.05 -24.14
CA LYS A 48 3.50 -21.98 -23.09
C LYS A 48 2.29 -21.33 -22.41
N LYS A 49 1.10 -21.87 -22.68
CA LYS A 49 -0.13 -21.56 -21.96
C LYS A 49 0.20 -21.51 -20.46
N PRO A 50 -0.25 -20.50 -19.71
CA PRO A 50 -0.13 -20.54 -18.27
C PRO A 50 -0.82 -21.82 -17.80
N ARG A 51 -0.02 -22.73 -17.23
CA ARG A 51 -0.47 -23.95 -16.56
C ARG A 51 -1.53 -23.51 -15.56
N GLY A 52 -2.79 -23.71 -15.91
CA GLY A 52 -3.92 -23.41 -15.04
C GLY A 52 -3.67 -24.12 -13.73
N LYS A 53 -3.27 -23.34 -12.71
CA LYS A 53 -3.31 -23.81 -11.34
C LYS A 53 -4.78 -24.09 -11.12
N LYS A 54 -5.17 -25.37 -11.09
CA LYS A 54 -6.47 -25.78 -10.56
C LYS A 54 -6.56 -25.08 -9.20
N LEU A 55 -7.43 -24.08 -9.11
CA LEU A 55 -7.78 -23.50 -7.82
C LEU A 55 -8.18 -24.69 -6.94
N PRO A 56 -7.73 -24.73 -5.67
CA PRO A 56 -8.22 -25.72 -4.73
C PRO A 56 -9.76 -25.74 -4.80
N PRO A 57 -10.41 -26.92 -4.73
CA PRO A 57 -11.85 -26.99 -4.61
C PRO A 57 -12.30 -26.04 -3.52
N ASP A 58 -13.28 -25.20 -3.82
CA ASP A 58 -13.78 -24.24 -2.85
C ASP A 58 -14.37 -25.03 -1.69
N PRO A 59 -13.85 -24.90 -0.46
CA PRO A 59 -14.31 -25.69 0.69
C PRO A 59 -15.78 -25.44 1.06
N TYR A 60 -16.43 -24.46 0.43
CA TYR A 60 -17.83 -24.10 0.64
C TYR A 60 -18.72 -24.28 -0.60
N GLU A 61 -18.29 -25.04 -1.60
CA GLU A 61 -19.08 -25.29 -2.82
C GLU A 61 -20.47 -25.86 -2.52
N THR A 62 -20.56 -26.83 -1.60
CA THR A 62 -21.81 -27.43 -1.12
C THR A 62 -22.72 -26.39 -0.45
N ALA A 63 -22.16 -25.56 0.44
CA ALA A 63 -22.91 -24.48 1.10
C ALA A 63 -23.47 -23.46 0.10
N LYS A 64 -22.66 -23.11 -0.92
CA LYS A 64 -23.09 -22.22 -2.02
C LYS A 64 -24.21 -22.84 -2.83
N GLY A 65 -24.17 -24.15 -3.07
CA GLY A 65 -25.25 -24.90 -3.70
C GLY A 65 -26.57 -24.76 -2.94
N HIS A 66 -26.55 -25.02 -1.63
CA HIS A 66 -27.74 -24.87 -0.77
C HIS A 66 -28.27 -23.43 -0.78
N VAL A 67 -27.42 -22.42 -0.58
CA VAL A 67 -27.85 -21.01 -0.58
C VAL A 67 -28.42 -20.60 -1.95
N LYS A 68 -27.83 -21.04 -3.06
CA LYS A 68 -28.36 -20.77 -4.40
C LYS A 68 -29.70 -21.45 -4.64
N SER A 69 -29.87 -22.69 -4.18
CA SER A 69 -31.13 -23.43 -4.29
C SER A 69 -32.24 -22.74 -3.50
N VAL A 70 -31.98 -22.34 -2.25
CA VAL A 70 -32.92 -21.58 -1.41
C VAL A 70 -33.28 -20.23 -2.04
N LEU A 71 -32.29 -19.50 -2.59
CA LEU A 71 -32.54 -18.21 -3.24
C LEU A 71 -33.31 -18.33 -4.57
N ALA A 72 -33.09 -19.40 -5.33
CA ALA A 72 -33.77 -19.63 -6.59
C ALA A 72 -35.23 -20.02 -6.38
N SER A 73 -35.56 -20.72 -5.29
CA SER A 73 -36.91 -21.20 -5.03
C SER A 73 -37.20 -21.30 -3.53
N PRO A 74 -37.48 -20.17 -2.85
CA PRO A 74 -37.65 -20.14 -1.40
C PRO A 74 -38.90 -20.86 -0.91
N ALA A 75 -39.91 -21.04 -1.78
CA ALA A 75 -41.17 -21.69 -1.44
C ALA A 75 -41.20 -23.21 -1.70
N SER A 76 -40.22 -23.74 -2.45
CA SER A 76 -40.16 -25.16 -2.85
C SER A 76 -38.83 -25.79 -2.45
N PHE A 77 -38.24 -25.31 -1.35
CA PHE A 77 -37.01 -25.88 -0.84
C PHE A 77 -37.34 -27.14 -0.03
N ASP A 78 -36.96 -28.29 -0.57
CA ASP A 78 -37.12 -29.57 0.11
C ASP A 78 -36.05 -29.70 1.19
N LEU A 79 -36.49 -29.76 2.45
CA LEU A 79 -35.60 -30.12 3.53
C LEU A 79 -35.32 -31.62 3.47
N PRO A 80 -34.08 -32.05 3.74
CA PRO A 80 -33.79 -33.45 3.96
C PRO A 80 -34.69 -34.03 5.06
N GLU A 81 -35.16 -35.26 4.89
CA GLU A 81 -36.00 -35.93 5.90
C GLU A 81 -35.20 -36.36 7.13
N ASP A 82 -33.88 -36.56 6.98
CA ASP A 82 -33.00 -36.94 8.07
C ASP A 82 -32.55 -35.72 8.89
N GLU A 83 -32.73 -35.81 10.21
CA GLU A 83 -32.37 -34.76 11.15
C GLU A 83 -30.85 -34.53 11.19
N GLU A 84 -30.05 -35.58 10.99
CA GLU A 84 -28.59 -35.45 10.92
C GLU A 84 -28.15 -34.66 9.68
N GLU A 85 -28.72 -34.95 8.52
CA GLU A 85 -28.44 -34.22 7.28
C GLU A 85 -28.87 -32.75 7.36
N ILE A 86 -29.99 -32.45 8.04
CA ILE A 86 -30.42 -31.07 8.31
C ILE A 86 -29.38 -30.34 9.17
N ARG A 87 -28.91 -30.97 10.25
CA ARG A 87 -27.89 -30.38 11.14
C ARG A 87 -26.57 -30.14 10.40
N GLU A 88 -26.15 -31.07 9.55
CA GLU A 88 -24.95 -30.92 8.73
C GLU A 88 -25.10 -29.80 7.69
N MET A 89 -26.25 -29.73 7.01
CA MET A 89 -26.57 -28.68 6.04
C MET A 89 -26.54 -27.30 6.71
N ILE A 90 -27.24 -27.13 7.84
CA ILE A 90 -27.25 -25.87 8.60
C ILE A 90 -25.84 -25.52 9.08
N THR A 91 -25.10 -26.47 9.65
CA THR A 91 -23.74 -26.23 10.13
C THR A 91 -22.81 -25.79 8.99
N THR A 92 -22.99 -26.38 7.80
CA THR A 92 -22.23 -26.05 6.59
C THR A 92 -22.56 -24.65 6.08
N ILE A 93 -23.84 -24.26 6.10
CA ILE A 93 -24.31 -22.89 5.79
C ILE A 93 -23.78 -21.89 6.81
N VAL A 94 -23.90 -22.15 8.12
CA VAL A 94 -23.41 -21.27 9.19
C VAL A 94 -21.89 -21.08 9.09
N ARG A 95 -21.14 -22.15 8.80
CA ARG A 95 -19.69 -22.07 8.59
C ARG A 95 -19.35 -21.22 7.36
N TYR A 96 -20.13 -21.34 6.29
CA TYR A 96 -20.01 -20.50 5.10
C TYR A 96 -20.36 -19.03 5.38
N MET A 97 -21.46 -18.74 6.08
CA MET A 97 -21.85 -17.38 6.48
C MET A 97 -20.79 -16.72 7.35
N LYS A 98 -20.23 -17.46 8.32
CA LYS A 98 -19.11 -16.98 9.15
C LYS A 98 -17.87 -16.66 8.31
N SER A 99 -17.59 -17.43 7.26
CA SER A 99 -16.49 -17.15 6.33
C SER A 99 -16.73 -15.88 5.49
N LEU A 100 -17.99 -15.57 5.18
CA LEU A 100 -18.40 -14.41 4.40
C LEU A 100 -18.48 -13.11 5.19
N GLN A 101 -18.59 -13.17 6.52
CA GLN A 101 -18.74 -11.98 7.37
C GLN A 101 -17.64 -10.95 7.12
N GLY A 102 -16.39 -11.41 6.96
CA GLY A 102 -15.29 -10.52 6.61
C GLY A 102 -15.45 -9.86 5.23
N SER A 103 -16.02 -10.55 4.24
CA SER A 103 -16.24 -10.02 2.89
C SER A 103 -17.36 -9.03 2.77
N VAL A 104 -18.44 -9.23 3.51
CA VAL A 104 -19.55 -8.27 3.55
C VAL A 104 -19.10 -6.96 4.22
N SER A 105 -18.31 -7.03 5.30
CA SER A 105 -17.76 -5.83 5.94
C SER A 105 -16.87 -5.02 5.01
N VAL A 106 -16.12 -5.68 4.11
CA VAL A 106 -15.31 -4.96 3.11
C VAL A 106 -16.17 -4.34 2.03
N ALA A 107 -17.11 -5.10 1.44
CA ALA A 107 -17.99 -4.61 0.39
C ALA A 107 -18.78 -3.36 0.84
N SER A 108 -19.23 -3.35 2.10
CA SER A 108 -19.92 -2.20 2.69
C SER A 108 -19.04 -0.95 2.84
N LEU A 109 -17.72 -1.09 2.98
CA LEU A 109 -16.77 0.02 3.14
C LEU A 109 -16.20 0.51 1.82
N THR A 110 -16.09 -0.37 0.82
CA THR A 110 -15.55 -0.05 -0.51
C THR A 110 -16.64 0.32 -1.52
N GLY A 111 -17.93 0.17 -1.18
CA GLY A 111 -19.06 0.49 -2.06
C GLY A 111 -19.07 -0.31 -3.38
N GLY A 112 -18.43 -1.48 -3.39
CA GLY A 112 -18.18 -2.30 -4.58
C GLY A 112 -18.14 -3.80 -4.28
N ASP A 113 -17.97 -4.60 -5.33
CA ASP A 113 -18.04 -6.07 -5.28
C ASP A 113 -17.08 -6.66 -4.23
N ALA A 114 -17.58 -7.64 -3.48
CA ALA A 114 -16.86 -8.22 -2.35
C ALA A 114 -15.54 -8.88 -2.81
N PRO A 115 -14.37 -8.48 -2.27
CA PRO A 115 -13.10 -9.08 -2.67
C PRO A 115 -13.09 -10.59 -2.40
N PRO A 116 -12.39 -11.38 -3.25
CA PRO A 116 -12.39 -12.84 -3.19
C PRO A 116 -12.14 -13.36 -1.77
N LEU A 117 -12.80 -14.46 -1.39
CA LEU A 117 -12.63 -15.10 -0.08
C LEU A 117 -11.17 -15.57 0.10
N LYS A 118 -10.30 -14.70 0.59
CA LYS A 118 -8.96 -15.06 1.03
C LYS A 118 -9.08 -15.74 2.39
N THR A 119 -8.58 -16.96 2.48
CA THR A 119 -8.48 -17.68 3.74
C THR A 119 -7.58 -16.90 4.72
N PRO A 120 -7.78 -17.01 6.05
CA PRO A 120 -6.98 -16.27 7.03
C PRO A 120 -5.47 -16.56 6.91
N LYS A 121 -5.10 -17.78 6.51
CA LYS A 121 -3.70 -18.16 6.23
C LYS A 121 -3.12 -17.36 5.06
N GLN A 122 -3.91 -17.16 4.01
CA GLN A 122 -3.49 -16.38 2.85
C GLN A 122 -3.37 -14.88 3.19
N ILE A 123 -4.28 -14.36 4.01
CA ILE A 123 -4.20 -12.98 4.51
C ILE A 123 -2.88 -12.77 5.27
N GLN A 124 -2.49 -13.69 6.15
CA GLN A 124 -1.23 -13.59 6.90
C GLN A 124 0.02 -13.67 5.99
N ALA A 125 -0.02 -14.52 4.97
CA ALA A 125 1.06 -14.59 3.99
C ALA A 125 1.21 -13.27 3.23
N GLU A 126 0.10 -12.68 2.78
CA GLU A 126 0.08 -11.39 2.09
C GLU A 126 0.46 -10.23 3.00
N VAL A 127 0.06 -10.26 4.28
CA VAL A 127 0.50 -9.32 5.31
C VAL A 127 2.03 -9.33 5.43
N THR A 128 2.64 -10.51 5.47
CA THR A 128 4.10 -10.65 5.59
C THR A 128 4.81 -10.06 4.37
N VAL A 129 4.28 -10.32 3.17
CA VAL A 129 4.79 -9.75 1.92
C VAL A 129 4.65 -8.24 1.93
N LEU A 130 3.49 -7.71 2.35
CA LEU A 130 3.20 -6.29 2.39
C LEU A 130 4.08 -5.55 3.40
N LYS A 131 4.29 -6.11 4.61
CA LYS A 131 5.25 -5.60 5.60
C LYS A 131 6.65 -5.51 5.00
N GLY A 132 7.10 -6.57 4.35
CA GLY A 132 8.40 -6.60 3.67
C GLY A 132 8.52 -5.56 2.54
N LEU A 133 7.44 -5.34 1.78
CA LEU A 133 7.37 -4.35 0.71
C LEU A 133 7.46 -2.92 1.26
N ILE A 134 6.68 -2.60 2.29
CA ILE A 134 6.70 -1.29 2.95
C ILE A 134 8.09 -1.02 3.52
N LYS A 135 8.64 -1.98 4.28
CA LYS A 135 9.98 -1.89 4.86
C LYS A 135 11.03 -1.58 3.80
N ARG A 136 11.17 -2.45 2.79
CA ARG A 136 12.17 -2.28 1.71
C ARG A 136 11.95 -1.01 0.91
N GLY A 137 10.68 -0.63 0.71
CA GLY A 137 10.30 0.60 0.03
C GLY A 137 10.82 1.83 0.76
N ILE A 138 10.60 1.91 2.07
CA ILE A 138 11.09 3.01 2.90
C ILE A 138 12.62 3.00 3.00
N GLU A 139 13.25 1.84 3.20
CA GLU A 139 14.71 1.71 3.25
C GLU A 139 15.39 2.25 1.99
N LYS A 140 14.80 1.99 0.81
CA LYS A 140 15.30 2.54 -0.47
C LYS A 140 15.20 4.05 -0.59
N LEU A 141 14.24 4.67 0.10
CA LEU A 141 14.06 6.13 0.12
C LEU A 141 14.98 6.82 1.13
N MET A 142 15.60 6.06 2.04
CA MET A 142 16.54 6.57 3.04
C MET A 142 17.93 6.77 2.43
N CYS A 143 18.15 7.93 1.82
CA CYS A 143 19.45 8.35 1.33
C CYS A 143 20.04 9.41 2.25
N TRP A 144 21.37 9.47 2.35
CA TRP A 144 22.03 10.53 3.12
C TRP A 144 21.68 11.91 2.57
N LYS A 145 21.22 12.80 3.45
CA LYS A 145 20.99 14.23 3.21
C LYS A 145 21.62 15.03 4.35
N PRO A 146 22.06 16.29 4.13
CA PRO A 146 22.56 17.14 5.20
C PRO A 146 21.56 17.28 6.36
N THR A 147 20.27 17.36 6.05
CA THR A 147 19.16 17.44 7.02
C THR A 147 18.93 16.16 7.82
N CYS A 148 19.61 15.04 7.50
CA CYS A 148 19.55 13.80 8.28
C CYS A 148 20.21 13.96 9.66
N LYS A 149 21.16 14.89 9.82
CA LYS A 149 21.76 15.19 11.13
C LYS A 149 20.73 15.73 12.14
N GLU A 150 19.77 16.51 11.65
CA GLU A 150 18.69 17.10 12.46
C GLU A 150 17.45 16.20 12.58
N GLY A 151 17.40 15.07 11.88
CA GLY A 151 16.24 14.18 11.89
C GLY A 151 15.01 14.72 11.15
N ARG A 152 15.17 15.72 10.28
CA ARG A 152 14.06 16.44 9.60
C ARG A 152 13.83 16.01 8.14
N THR A 153 14.51 14.97 7.68
CA THR A 153 14.42 14.56 6.28
C THR A 153 13.15 13.77 6.06
N LYS A 154 12.29 14.22 5.16
CA LYS A 154 11.00 13.60 4.89
C LYS A 154 11.16 12.39 3.97
N PHE A 155 10.36 11.35 4.20
CA PHE A 155 10.11 10.28 3.24
C PHE A 155 8.61 10.17 2.98
N ALA A 156 8.26 9.72 1.78
CA ALA A 156 6.92 9.37 1.38
C ALA A 156 7.01 8.12 0.51
N PHE A 157 6.54 7.00 1.03
CA PHE A 157 6.43 5.75 0.30
C PHE A 157 4.96 5.55 -0.09
N GLU A 158 4.74 5.27 -1.36
CA GLU A 158 3.41 5.02 -1.92
C GLU A 158 3.37 3.60 -2.48
N GLY A 159 2.23 2.94 -2.31
CA GLY A 159 2.03 1.57 -2.76
C GLY A 159 0.56 1.26 -2.96
N VAL A 160 0.29 0.10 -3.54
CA VAL A 160 -1.07 -0.38 -3.79
C VAL A 160 -1.26 -1.70 -3.05
N CYS A 161 -2.34 -1.79 -2.29
CA CYS A 161 -2.83 -2.98 -1.62
C CYS A 161 -4.31 -3.15 -1.96
N SER A 162 -4.60 -4.07 -2.88
CA SER A 162 -5.97 -4.29 -3.36
C SER A 162 -6.93 -4.75 -2.26
N ASP A 163 -6.43 -5.46 -1.24
CA ASP A 163 -7.26 -6.00 -0.16
C ASP A 163 -7.19 -5.16 1.12
N PRO A 164 -8.29 -4.49 1.51
CA PRO A 164 -8.30 -3.66 2.71
C PRO A 164 -8.13 -4.49 3.99
N ARG A 165 -8.56 -5.75 4.03
CA ARG A 165 -8.36 -6.61 5.21
C ARG A 165 -6.89 -6.89 5.48
N VAL A 166 -6.12 -7.14 4.41
CA VAL A 166 -4.68 -7.39 4.51
C VAL A 166 -4.03 -6.14 5.08
N PHE A 167 -4.35 -4.96 4.52
CA PHE A 167 -3.82 -3.70 5.00
C PHE A 167 -4.19 -3.42 6.46
N GLY A 168 -5.46 -3.61 6.84
CA GLY A 168 -5.90 -3.44 8.22
C GLY A 168 -5.17 -4.39 9.19
N THR A 169 -5.00 -5.66 8.78
CA THR A 169 -4.29 -6.68 9.59
C THR A 169 -2.81 -6.31 9.81
N VAL A 170 -2.15 -5.67 8.83
CA VAL A 170 -0.76 -5.19 9.01
C VAL A 170 -0.64 -4.26 10.22
N PHE A 171 -1.61 -3.35 10.38
CA PHE A 171 -1.62 -2.33 11.43
C PHE A 171 -2.51 -2.70 12.62
N GLY A 172 -2.72 -4.00 12.86
CA GLY A 172 -3.46 -4.50 14.03
C GLY A 172 -4.97 -4.23 14.02
N SER A 173 -5.54 -3.82 12.89
CA SER A 173 -6.99 -3.70 12.73
C SER A 173 -7.56 -5.07 12.35
N ASN A 174 -8.53 -5.58 13.12
CA ASN A 174 -9.18 -6.86 12.88
C ASN A 174 -10.26 -6.76 11.79
N GLY A 175 -9.91 -6.15 10.65
CA GLY A 175 -10.84 -5.79 9.59
C GLY A 175 -10.30 -4.70 8.66
N PRO A 176 -11.08 -4.31 7.64
CA PRO A 176 -10.75 -3.17 6.78
C PRO A 176 -10.55 -1.88 7.60
N PRO A 177 -9.58 -1.02 7.23
CA PRO A 177 -9.38 0.27 7.89
C PRO A 177 -10.65 1.12 7.82
N ASN A 178 -11.09 1.61 8.97
CA ASN A 178 -12.20 2.57 9.07
C ASN A 178 -11.73 4.04 8.95
N TRP A 179 -10.43 4.27 8.80
CA TRP A 179 -9.82 5.58 8.74
C TRP A 179 -9.16 5.83 7.38
N ARG A 180 -9.19 7.08 6.93
CA ARG A 180 -8.46 7.52 5.72
C ARG A 180 -6.99 7.81 6.01
N THR A 181 -6.70 8.43 7.15
CA THR A 181 -5.35 8.76 7.61
C THR A 181 -5.24 8.46 9.10
N LYS A 182 -4.20 7.75 9.52
CA LYS A 182 -3.88 7.50 10.92
C LYS A 182 -2.41 7.77 11.19
N LYS A 183 -2.15 8.44 12.31
CA LYS A 183 -0.80 8.69 12.80
C LYS A 183 -0.41 7.57 13.77
N TYR A 184 0.76 7.02 13.57
CA TYR A 184 1.40 6.06 14.45
C TYR A 184 2.63 6.68 15.07
N THR A 185 2.92 6.32 16.31
CA THR A 185 4.23 6.61 16.88
C THR A 185 5.29 5.75 16.18
N TYR A 186 6.56 6.17 16.21
CA TYR A 186 7.62 5.37 15.60
C TYR A 186 7.73 3.93 16.18
N PRO A 187 7.60 3.68 17.52
CA PRO A 187 7.72 2.33 18.04
C PRO A 187 6.55 1.45 17.60
N GLU A 188 5.31 1.97 17.65
CA GLU A 188 4.12 1.27 17.14
C GLU A 188 4.31 0.87 15.67
N PHE A 189 4.83 1.79 14.85
CA PHE A 189 5.08 1.51 13.45
C PHE A 189 6.14 0.41 13.25
N GLU A 190 7.22 0.42 14.04
CA GLU A 190 8.24 -0.63 14.01
C GLU A 190 7.70 -1.98 14.51
N ASP A 191 6.76 -2.01 15.46
CA ASP A 191 6.10 -3.25 15.92
C ASP A 191 5.25 -3.88 14.81
N PHE A 192 4.56 -3.06 14.02
CA PHE A 192 3.74 -3.54 12.91
C PHE A 192 4.57 -3.95 11.69
N VAL A 193 5.46 -3.09 11.20
CA VAL A 193 6.17 -3.28 9.93
C VAL A 193 7.52 -3.99 10.10
N GLY A 194 8.05 -3.95 11.32
CA GLY A 194 9.41 -4.38 11.65
C GLY A 194 10.39 -3.20 11.66
N ASN A 195 11.59 -3.47 12.15
CA ASN A 195 12.63 -2.46 12.25
C ASN A 195 13.12 -2.00 10.85
N VAL A 196 13.00 -0.70 10.58
CA VAL A 196 13.36 -0.04 9.30
C VAL A 196 14.68 0.71 9.46
N ARG A 197 15.71 0.35 8.70
CA ARG A 197 17.03 1.01 8.73
C ARG A 197 17.60 1.22 7.33
N GLY A 198 17.99 2.45 7.02
CA GLY A 198 18.76 2.77 5.82
C GLY A 198 20.25 2.65 6.10
N GLN A 199 21.00 1.90 5.30
CA GLN A 199 22.46 1.80 5.46
C GLN A 199 23.14 2.91 4.67
N VAL A 200 24.06 3.63 5.32
CA VAL A 200 24.96 4.60 4.68
C VAL A 200 26.41 4.26 5.05
N GLN A 201 27.39 4.80 4.33
CA GLN A 201 28.79 4.35 4.37
C GLN A 201 29.37 4.16 5.78
N TYR A 202 29.08 5.08 6.70
CA TYR A 202 29.63 5.07 8.07
C TYR A 202 28.56 5.18 9.17
N SER A 203 27.28 5.00 8.83
CA SER A 203 26.17 5.17 9.78
C SER A 203 24.95 4.39 9.29
N TYR A 204 23.92 4.35 10.12
CA TYR A 204 22.58 3.96 9.70
C TYR A 204 21.60 5.12 9.88
N LEU A 205 20.54 5.12 9.09
CA LEU A 205 19.43 6.05 9.15
C LEU A 205 18.22 5.33 9.72
N VAL A 206 17.47 6.03 10.55
CA VAL A 206 16.29 5.52 11.24
C VAL A 206 15.13 6.49 11.10
N ILE A 207 13.91 5.99 11.30
CA ILE A 207 12.74 6.84 11.49
C ILE A 207 12.91 7.60 12.81
N THR A 208 12.65 8.91 12.77
CA THR A 208 12.88 9.84 13.89
C THR A 208 11.60 10.46 14.43
N SER A 209 10.50 10.42 13.67
CA SER A 209 9.23 11.04 14.04
C SER A 209 8.06 10.09 13.89
N ASN A 210 6.88 10.54 14.33
CA ASN A 210 5.61 9.89 14.05
C ASN A 210 5.42 9.68 12.54
N VAL A 211 4.77 8.57 12.20
CA VAL A 211 4.51 8.14 10.82
C VAL A 211 3.03 8.31 10.53
N SER A 212 2.72 8.99 9.44
CA SER A 212 1.36 9.16 8.94
C SER A 212 1.10 8.14 7.84
N VAL A 213 0.15 7.24 8.08
CA VAL A 213 -0.29 6.23 7.13
C VAL A 213 -1.64 6.65 6.58
N GLN A 214 -1.79 6.63 5.26
CA GLN A 214 -3.03 6.91 4.54
C GLN A 214 -3.43 5.68 3.74
N TYR A 215 -4.72 5.40 3.67
CA TYR A 215 -5.29 4.29 2.92
C TYR A 215 -6.59 4.70 2.24
N ASN A 216 -6.69 4.45 0.94
CA ASN A 216 -7.90 4.64 0.15
C ASN A 216 -8.58 3.28 -0.07
N PRO A 217 -9.75 3.02 0.54
CA PRO A 217 -10.41 1.73 0.43
C PRO A 217 -10.87 1.40 -0.99
N ASN A 218 -11.22 2.41 -1.79
CA ASN A 218 -11.76 2.23 -3.14
C ASN A 218 -10.69 1.85 -4.17
N THR A 219 -9.51 2.48 -4.10
CA THR A 219 -8.41 2.23 -5.05
C THR A 219 -7.38 1.23 -4.51
N GLY A 220 -7.37 0.98 -3.20
CA GLY A 220 -6.33 0.19 -2.53
C GLY A 220 -5.00 0.93 -2.40
N GLU A 221 -4.92 2.19 -2.80
CA GLU A 221 -3.69 2.97 -2.69
C GLU A 221 -3.42 3.38 -1.25
N PHE A 222 -2.15 3.30 -0.86
CA PHE A 222 -1.70 3.72 0.46
C PHE A 222 -0.44 4.56 0.38
N LYS A 223 -0.30 5.44 1.38
CA LYS A 223 0.85 6.34 1.51
C LYS A 223 1.35 6.32 2.94
N VAL A 224 2.63 6.01 3.10
CA VAL A 224 3.35 6.07 4.38
C VAL A 224 4.32 7.23 4.33
N SER A 225 4.20 8.18 5.26
CA SER A 225 5.03 9.37 5.28
C SER A 225 5.54 9.66 6.68
N GLY A 226 6.74 10.22 6.78
CA GLY A 226 7.36 10.54 8.07
C GLY A 226 8.72 11.20 7.87
N ASN A 227 9.48 11.32 8.96
CA ASN A 227 10.85 11.82 8.92
C ASN A 227 11.86 10.73 9.30
N TYR A 228 13.06 10.86 8.74
CA TYR A 228 14.21 10.03 9.05
C TYR A 228 15.48 10.87 9.24
N GLY A 229 16.45 10.25 9.90
CA GLY A 229 17.76 10.84 10.13
C GLY A 229 18.67 9.92 10.92
N GLN A 230 19.67 10.51 11.56
CA GLN A 230 20.60 9.77 12.40
C GLN A 230 19.94 9.31 13.71
N PRO A 231 20.43 8.23 14.36
CA PRO A 231 19.81 7.69 15.57
C PRO A 231 19.74 8.68 16.73
N HIS A 232 20.76 9.53 16.89
CA HIS A 232 20.82 10.57 17.94
C HIS A 232 19.80 11.70 17.73
N SER A 233 19.20 11.80 16.53
CA SER A 233 18.21 12.82 16.20
C SER A 233 16.76 12.39 16.49
N ARG A 234 16.58 11.20 17.08
CA ARG A 234 15.27 10.74 17.59
C ARG A 234 14.83 11.64 18.74
N LYS A 235 13.58 12.12 18.67
CA LYS A 235 12.93 12.91 19.71
C LYS A 235 11.78 12.14 20.33
#